data_AF-A0A7L2FUZ5-F1
#
_entry.id   AF-A0A7L2FUZ5-F1
#
_cell.length_a   1.000
_cell.length_b   1.000
_cell.length_c   1.000
_cell.angle_alpha   90.00
_cell.angle_beta   90.00
_cell.angle_gamma   90.00
#
_symmetry.space_group_name_H-M   'P 1'
#
loop_
_entity.id
_entity.type
_entity.pdbx_description
1 polymer ?
#
loop_
_entity_poly.entity_id
_entity_poly.type
_entity_poly.pdbx_seq_one_letter_code
_entity_poly.pdbx_strand_id
1 'polypeptide(L)'
;QRRAVCLRSPQLTCRAASHVLLKTISFVKNVAAFRLLPREDQLLLLDSCWVPLFLLGLVQEMVTFEVMEAPAPSMLKKILLSGQSKGQEPEGTQPTLAAVQRLQGCLNSFWRLDLSPSEFTYLRGAILFNPDIPGLQAALYIESL
;
A
#
# COMPACT_ATOMS: atom_id res chain seq x y z
N GLN A 1 2.69 14.34 20.87
CA GLN A 1 4.10 13.89 20.85
C GLN A 1 4.27 12.89 19.71
N ARG A 2 5.10 13.20 18.70
CA ARG A 2 5.26 12.37 17.49
C ARG A 2 6.14 11.16 17.85
N ARG A 3 5.51 10.05 18.29
CA ARG A 3 6.20 8.79 18.63
C ARG A 3 6.47 8.01 17.35
N ALA A 4 7.75 7.81 17.04
CA ALA A 4 8.17 7.00 15.90
C ALA A 4 8.09 5.52 16.27
N VAL A 5 7.61 4.70 15.34
CA VAL A 5 7.44 3.26 15.57
C VAL A 5 8.10 2.45 14.46
N CYS A 6 8.47 1.22 14.78
CA CYS A 6 8.94 0.23 13.82
C CYS A 6 8.16 -1.08 13.97
N LEU A 7 8.18 -1.90 12.93
CA LEU A 7 7.59 -3.24 12.99
C LEU A 7 8.29 -4.08 14.06
N ARG A 8 7.50 -4.82 14.86
CA ARG A 8 8.04 -5.75 15.85
C ARG A 8 8.74 -6.94 15.20
N SER A 9 8.19 -7.41 14.08
CA SER A 9 8.71 -8.54 13.29
C SER A 9 8.83 -8.16 11.82
N PRO A 10 9.81 -7.31 11.43
CA PRO A 10 9.92 -6.77 10.08
C PRO A 10 9.96 -7.85 9.00
N GLN A 11 10.69 -8.94 9.19
CA GLN A 11 10.84 -9.98 8.17
C GLN A 11 9.51 -10.69 7.87
N LEU A 12 8.73 -10.99 8.92
CA LEU A 12 7.43 -11.66 8.78
C LEU A 12 6.41 -10.74 8.11
N THR A 13 6.29 -9.51 8.61
CA THR A 13 5.34 -8.53 8.06
C THR A 13 5.71 -8.16 6.63
N CYS A 14 6.99 -7.88 6.34
CA CYS A 14 7.43 -7.54 4.98
C CYS A 14 7.27 -8.72 4.02
N ARG A 15 7.47 -9.96 4.45
CA ARG A 15 7.21 -11.14 3.60
C ARG A 15 5.73 -11.26 3.25
N ALA A 16 4.84 -11.13 4.24
CA ALA A 16 3.40 -11.16 4.01
C ALA A 16 2.95 -10.01 3.09
N ALA A 17 3.37 -8.78 3.39
CA ALA A 17 3.11 -7.61 2.56
C ALA A 17 3.64 -7.79 1.12
N SER A 18 4.87 -8.26 0.95
CA SER A 18 5.44 -8.46 -0.39
C SER A 18 4.65 -9.50 -1.18
N HIS A 19 4.20 -10.58 -0.52
CA HIS A 19 3.35 -11.58 -1.16
C HIS A 19 2.01 -11.00 -1.63
N VAL A 20 1.36 -10.18 -0.79
CA VAL A 20 0.14 -9.47 -1.18
C VAL A 20 0.40 -8.52 -2.35
N LEU A 21 1.50 -7.75 -2.30
CA LEU A 21 1.85 -6.83 -3.38
C LEU A 21 2.06 -7.57 -4.71
N LEU A 22 2.76 -8.70 -4.70
CA LEU A 22 2.94 -9.54 -5.90
C LEU A 22 1.61 -10.06 -6.43
N LYS A 23 0.69 -10.49 -5.55
CA LYS A 23 -0.67 -10.88 -5.94
C LYS A 23 -1.44 -9.70 -6.54
N THR A 24 -1.33 -8.50 -5.98
CA THR A 24 -1.96 -7.28 -6.51
C THR A 24 -1.46 -6.96 -7.91
N ILE A 25 -0.14 -6.96 -8.13
CA ILE A 25 0.44 -6.69 -9.47
C ILE A 25 0.06 -7.80 -10.46
N SER A 26 0.07 -9.06 -10.03
CA SER A 26 -0.37 -10.19 -10.84
C SER A 26 -1.84 -10.07 -11.23
N PHE A 27 -2.71 -9.69 -10.30
CA PHE A 27 -4.13 -9.45 -10.57
C PHE A 27 -4.29 -8.41 -11.69
N VAL A 28 -3.74 -7.20 -11.50
CA VAL A 28 -3.90 -6.10 -12.47
C VAL A 28 -3.46 -6.51 -13.87
N LYS A 29 -2.28 -7.11 -13.99
CA LYS A 29 -1.71 -7.53 -15.28
C LYS A 29 -2.50 -8.64 -15.98
N ASN A 30 -3.29 -9.43 -15.24
CA ASN A 30 -4.04 -10.55 -15.78
C ASN A 30 -5.50 -10.21 -16.09
N VAL A 31 -5.98 -9.01 -15.77
CA VAL A 31 -7.33 -8.58 -16.17
C VAL A 31 -7.37 -8.33 -17.68
N ALA A 32 -8.30 -8.99 -18.38
CA ALA A 32 -8.41 -8.90 -19.84
C ALA A 32 -8.66 -7.45 -20.32
N ALA A 33 -9.63 -6.76 -19.73
CA ALA A 33 -9.95 -5.36 -20.08
C ALA A 33 -8.75 -4.42 -19.87
N PHE A 34 -7.97 -4.61 -18.80
CA PHE A 34 -6.77 -3.83 -18.53
C PHE A 34 -5.70 -4.00 -19.62
N ARG A 35 -5.51 -5.22 -20.11
CA ARG A 35 -4.54 -5.52 -21.19
C ARG A 35 -4.92 -4.90 -22.55
N LEU A 36 -6.19 -4.53 -22.75
CA LEU A 36 -6.66 -3.89 -23.97
C LEU A 36 -6.42 -2.38 -24.00
N LEU A 37 -6.09 -1.77 -22.86
CA LEU A 37 -5.85 -0.34 -22.74
C LEU A 37 -4.50 0.08 -23.36
N PRO A 38 -4.37 1.33 -23.83
CA PRO A 38 -3.08 1.91 -24.18
C PRO A 38 -2.04 1.75 -23.05
N ARG A 39 -0.76 1.62 -23.40
CA ARG A 39 0.29 1.36 -22.40
C ARG A 39 0.42 2.50 -21.40
N GLU A 40 0.24 3.73 -21.87
CA GLU A 40 0.26 4.95 -21.07
C GLU A 40 -0.87 4.92 -20.04
N ASP A 41 -2.09 4.55 -20.46
CA ASP A 41 -3.25 4.40 -19.56
C ASP A 41 -3.04 3.28 -18.54
N GLN A 42 -2.46 2.15 -18.95
CA GLN A 42 -2.10 1.07 -18.02
C GLN A 42 -1.14 1.55 -16.93
N LEU A 43 -0.15 2.38 -17.27
CA LEU A 43 0.79 2.93 -16.29
C LEU A 43 0.13 3.93 -15.35
N LEU A 44 -0.73 4.83 -15.88
CA LEU A 44 -1.48 5.79 -15.09
C LEU A 44 -2.42 5.11 -14.09
N LEU A 45 -3.20 4.13 -14.56
CA LEU A 45 -4.08 3.34 -13.71
C LEU A 45 -3.27 2.61 -12.64
N LEU A 46 -2.20 1.92 -13.02
CA LEU A 46 -1.37 1.18 -12.06
C LEU A 46 -0.77 2.09 -10.99
N ASP A 47 -0.26 3.26 -11.36
CA ASP A 47 0.30 4.25 -10.42
C ASP A 47 -0.75 4.77 -9.44
N SER A 48 -1.99 4.98 -9.90
CA SER A 48 -3.08 5.44 -9.05
C SER A 48 -3.66 4.36 -8.13
N CYS A 49 -3.69 3.09 -8.58
CA CYS A 49 -4.54 2.07 -7.98
C CYS A 49 -3.76 1.03 -7.16
N TRP A 50 -2.43 0.98 -7.25
CA TRP A 50 -1.65 -0.07 -6.57
C TRP A 50 -1.76 0.01 -5.05
N VAL A 51 -1.79 1.21 -4.44
CA VAL A 51 -1.90 1.35 -2.97
C VAL A 51 -3.27 0.89 -2.47
N PRO A 52 -4.41 1.36 -3.01
CA PRO A 52 -5.72 0.89 -2.54
C PRO A 52 -5.94 -0.61 -2.79
N LEU A 53 -5.51 -1.14 -3.95
CA LEU A 53 -5.58 -2.58 -4.23
C LEU A 53 -4.69 -3.40 -3.28
N PHE A 54 -3.51 -2.88 -2.93
CA PHE A 54 -2.62 -3.50 -1.96
C PHE A 54 -3.26 -3.55 -0.57
N LEU A 55 -3.86 -2.45 -0.11
CA LEU A 55 -4.60 -2.40 1.17
C LEU A 55 -5.77 -3.40 1.17
N LEU A 56 -6.55 -3.45 0.09
CA LEU A 56 -7.65 -4.41 -0.05
C LEU A 56 -7.13 -5.86 -0.03
N GLY A 57 -5.96 -6.11 -0.62
CA GLY A 57 -5.26 -7.39 -0.54
C GLY A 57 -4.82 -7.76 0.88
N LEU A 58 -4.34 -6.79 1.68
CA LEU A 58 -3.99 -7.02 3.08
C LEU A 58 -5.22 -7.42 3.90
N VAL A 59 -6.36 -6.78 3.63
CA VAL A 59 -7.64 -7.15 4.24
C VAL A 59 -8.00 -8.59 3.86
N GLN A 60 -8.03 -8.92 2.57
CA GLN A 60 -8.46 -10.25 2.11
C GLN A 60 -7.56 -11.37 2.63
N GLU A 61 -6.26 -11.13 2.76
CA GLU A 61 -5.29 -12.12 3.27
C GLU A 61 -5.15 -12.07 4.80
N MET A 62 -5.97 -11.27 5.49
CA MET A 62 -5.98 -11.13 6.96
C MET A 62 -4.59 -10.78 7.52
N VAL A 63 -3.84 -9.92 6.82
CA VAL A 63 -2.49 -9.55 7.23
C VAL A 63 -2.55 -8.62 8.44
N THR A 64 -2.07 -9.12 9.58
CA THR A 64 -1.90 -8.36 10.81
C THR A 64 -0.42 -8.07 11.06
N PHE A 65 -0.14 -7.00 11.80
CA PHE A 65 1.21 -6.65 12.18
C PHE A 65 1.23 -5.84 13.48
N GLU A 66 2.30 -6.01 14.24
CA GLU A 66 2.56 -5.30 15.48
C GLU A 66 3.68 -4.28 15.29
N VAL A 67 3.59 -3.18 16.03
CA VAL A 67 4.62 -2.15 16.08
C VAL A 67 5.13 -1.97 17.50
N MET A 68 6.39 -1.55 17.60
CA MET A 68 7.04 -1.14 18.84
C MET A 68 7.61 0.27 18.65
N GLU A 69 7.92 0.96 19.76
CA GLU A 69 8.63 2.23 19.69
C GLU A 69 9.96 2.04 18.98
N ALA A 70 10.26 2.93 18.04
CA ALA A 70 11.53 2.91 17.35
C ALA A 70 12.66 3.20 18.36
N PRO A 71 13.76 2.42 18.35
CA PRO A 71 14.91 2.71 19.19
C PRO A 71 15.40 4.13 18.93
N ALA A 72 15.52 4.95 19.99
CA ALA A 72 16.08 6.28 19.85
C ALA A 72 17.52 6.14 19.31
N PRO A 73 17.90 6.84 18.22
CA PRO A 73 19.28 6.82 17.77
C PRO A 73 20.18 7.32 18.90
N SER A 74 21.20 6.53 19.25
CA SER A 74 22.10 6.91 20.34
C SER A 74 22.77 8.25 20.04
N MET A 75 22.95 9.09 21.05
CA MET A 75 23.61 10.39 20.89
C MET A 75 24.99 10.23 20.23
N LEU A 76 25.72 9.17 20.60
CA LEU A 76 27.00 8.79 19.99
C LEU A 76 26.86 8.50 18.49
N LYS A 77 25.82 7.76 18.08
CA LYS A 77 25.54 7.48 16.68
C LYS A 77 25.19 8.75 15.90
N LYS A 78 24.47 9.71 16.51
CA LYS A 78 24.22 11.02 15.90
C LYS A 78 25.51 11.83 15.72
N ILE A 79 26.35 11.90 16.74
CA ILE A 79 27.62 12.63 16.68
C ILE A 79 28.55 12.01 15.63
N LEU A 80 28.73 10.69 15.65
CA LEU A 80 29.66 9.97 14.75
C LEU A 80 29.21 9.93 13.28
N LEU A 81 27.90 9.91 13.01
CA LEU A 81 27.37 9.80 11.64
C LEU A 81 26.93 11.14 11.03
N SER A 82 26.95 12.24 11.80
CA SER A 82 26.56 13.58 11.35
C SER A 82 27.37 14.11 10.14
N GLY A 83 28.55 13.55 9.86
CA GLY A 83 29.41 13.93 8.73
C GLY A 83 29.36 13.00 7.50
N GLN A 84 28.63 11.87 7.53
CA GLN A 84 28.67 10.85 6.46
C GLN A 84 27.28 10.43 5.92
N SER A 85 26.24 11.22 6.17
CA SER A 85 24.86 10.89 5.82
C SER A 85 24.53 11.11 4.33
N LYS A 86 25.11 10.29 3.44
CA LYS A 86 24.60 10.09 2.06
C LYS A 86 23.59 8.92 1.94
N GLY A 87 23.30 8.20 3.03
CA GLY A 87 22.42 7.03 3.01
C GLY A 87 21.48 6.91 4.21
N GLN A 88 21.27 7.98 4.97
CA GLN A 88 20.33 7.98 6.09
C GLN A 88 18.97 8.45 5.57
N GLU A 89 17.99 7.54 5.55
CA GLU A 89 16.57 7.88 5.37
C GLU A 89 16.25 9.13 6.21
N PRO A 90 15.71 10.20 5.61
CA PRO A 90 15.56 11.47 6.28
C PRO A 90 14.81 11.29 7.61
N GLU A 91 15.20 12.00 8.66
CA GLU A 91 14.55 11.98 10.00
C GLU A 91 13.02 12.24 9.95
N GLY A 92 12.46 12.61 8.79
CA GLY A 92 11.03 12.76 8.52
C GLY A 92 10.26 11.50 8.07
N THR A 93 10.91 10.40 7.69
CA THR A 93 10.23 9.23 7.05
C THR A 93 9.74 8.17 8.03
N GLN A 94 10.08 8.27 9.32
CA GLN A 94 9.64 7.25 10.29
C GLN A 94 8.12 7.32 10.51
N PRO A 95 7.40 6.17 10.40
CA PRO A 95 5.97 6.15 10.59
C PRO A 95 5.64 6.52 12.04
N THR A 96 4.66 7.38 12.20
CA THR A 96 4.17 7.79 13.52
C THR A 96 3.18 6.75 14.05
N LEU A 97 3.17 6.52 15.38
CA LEU A 97 2.20 5.63 16.02
C LEU A 97 0.75 5.95 15.59
N ALA A 98 0.39 7.24 15.55
CA ALA A 98 -0.95 7.67 15.14
C ALA A 98 -1.30 7.28 13.69
N ALA A 99 -0.35 7.38 12.77
CA ALA A 99 -0.56 6.96 11.38
C ALA A 99 -0.75 5.44 11.28
N VAL A 100 0.06 4.66 12.03
CA VAL A 100 -0.07 3.20 12.08
C VAL A 100 -1.41 2.78 12.68
N GLN A 101 -1.84 3.42 13.77
CA GLN A 101 -3.13 3.14 14.40
C GLN A 101 -4.31 3.44 13.47
N ARG A 102 -4.24 4.53 12.67
CA ARG A 102 -5.25 4.79 11.63
C ARG A 102 -5.29 3.68 10.58
N LEU A 103 -4.14 3.20 10.13
CA LEU A 103 -4.06 2.09 9.17
C LEU A 103 -4.66 0.81 9.76
N GLN A 104 -4.24 0.42 10.98
CA GLN A 104 -4.80 -0.75 11.68
C GLN A 104 -6.32 -0.61 11.90
N GLY A 105 -6.80 0.58 12.26
CA GLY A 105 -8.23 0.86 12.41
C GLY A 105 -9.00 0.73 11.09
N CYS A 106 -8.39 1.12 9.97
CA CYS A 106 -8.95 0.93 8.63
C CYS A 106 -9.09 -0.56 8.31
N LEU A 107 -8.01 -1.35 8.46
CA LEU A 107 -8.03 -2.80 8.21
C LEU A 107 -9.08 -3.51 9.08
N ASN A 108 -9.13 -3.19 10.38
CA ASN A 108 -10.13 -3.73 11.30
C ASN A 108 -11.56 -3.37 10.90
N SER A 109 -11.77 -2.18 10.33
CA SER A 109 -13.11 -1.78 9.86
C SER A 109 -13.53 -2.62 8.67
N PHE A 110 -12.64 -2.87 7.72
CA PHE A 110 -12.91 -3.78 6.61
C PHE A 110 -13.17 -5.22 7.04
N TRP A 111 -12.43 -5.76 8.01
CA TRP A 111 -12.67 -7.11 8.52
C TRP A 111 -14.05 -7.26 9.18
N ARG A 112 -14.58 -6.20 9.78
CA ARG A 112 -15.94 -6.20 10.34
C ARG A 112 -17.05 -6.12 9.29
N LEU A 113 -16.73 -5.70 8.07
CA LEU A 113 -17.70 -5.70 6.97
C LEU A 113 -17.96 -7.12 6.44
N ASP A 114 -17.08 -8.07 6.75
CA ASP A 114 -17.20 -9.48 6.33
C ASP A 114 -17.46 -9.63 4.82
N LEU A 115 -16.63 -8.96 4.02
CA LEU A 115 -16.78 -8.92 2.57
C LEU A 115 -16.63 -10.33 1.97
N SER A 116 -17.61 -10.70 1.15
CA SER A 116 -17.58 -11.90 0.34
C SER A 116 -16.53 -11.84 -0.77
N PRO A 117 -16.07 -12.99 -1.30
CA PRO A 117 -15.15 -13.02 -2.44
C PRO A 117 -15.63 -12.24 -3.67
N SER A 118 -16.95 -12.20 -3.90
CA SER A 118 -17.56 -11.43 -4.99
C SER A 118 -17.44 -9.93 -4.76
N GLU A 119 -17.71 -9.45 -3.55
CA GLU A 119 -17.56 -8.03 -3.19
C GLU A 119 -16.12 -7.56 -3.32
N PHE A 120 -15.16 -8.38 -2.90
CA PHE A 120 -13.74 -8.12 -3.15
C PHE A 120 -13.41 -8.01 -4.64
N THR A 121 -14.08 -8.78 -5.50
CA THR A 121 -13.88 -8.72 -6.94
C THR A 121 -14.42 -7.40 -7.51
N TYR A 122 -15.63 -7.01 -7.12
CA TYR A 122 -16.23 -5.73 -7.54
C TYR A 122 -15.41 -4.52 -7.06
N LEU A 123 -14.97 -4.51 -5.80
CA LEU A 123 -14.12 -3.44 -5.27
C LEU A 123 -12.79 -3.34 -6.02
N ARG A 124 -12.16 -4.47 -6.37
CA ARG A 124 -10.94 -4.45 -7.19
C ARG A 124 -11.19 -3.84 -8.57
N GLY A 125 -12.31 -4.20 -9.21
CA GLY A 125 -12.70 -3.63 -10.50
C GLY A 125 -12.88 -2.11 -10.40
N ALA A 126 -13.68 -1.66 -9.45
CA ALA A 126 -13.95 -0.24 -9.23
C ALA A 126 -12.69 0.58 -8.90
N ILE A 127 -11.76 0.01 -8.12
CA ILE A 127 -10.47 0.66 -7.82
C ILE A 127 -9.56 0.69 -9.05
N LEU A 128 -9.51 -0.40 -9.83
CA LEU A 128 -8.62 -0.52 -10.99
C LEU A 128 -9.06 0.36 -12.15
N PHE A 129 -10.35 0.41 -12.44
CA PHE A 129 -10.93 1.08 -13.58
C PHE A 129 -11.52 2.43 -13.18
N ASN A 130 -10.67 3.32 -12.66
CA ASN A 130 -11.07 4.68 -12.30
C ASN A 130 -10.95 5.62 -13.53
N PRO A 131 -12.07 6.10 -14.12
CA PRO A 131 -12.03 6.97 -15.30
C PRO A 131 -11.63 8.41 -14.95
N ASP A 132 -11.64 8.80 -13.67
CA ASP A 132 -11.38 10.17 -13.22
C ASP A 132 -9.89 10.54 -13.21
N ILE A 133 -9.00 9.61 -13.61
CA ILE A 133 -7.56 9.87 -13.65
C ILE A 133 -7.24 10.84 -14.80
N PRO A 134 -6.64 12.00 -14.51
CA PRO A 134 -6.29 12.95 -15.57
C PRO A 134 -5.28 12.37 -16.55
N GLY A 135 -5.53 12.54 -17.84
CA GLY A 135 -4.62 12.13 -18.92
C GLY A 135 -4.91 10.75 -19.53
N LEU A 136 -5.94 10.03 -19.05
CA LEU A 136 -6.39 8.79 -19.69
C LEU A 136 -6.92 9.04 -21.11
N GLN A 137 -6.44 8.25 -22.06
CA GLN A 137 -6.92 8.27 -23.45
C GLN A 137 -8.23 7.47 -23.60
N ALA A 138 -8.39 6.40 -22.83
CA ALA A 138 -9.52 5.48 -22.88
C ALA A 138 -10.55 5.70 -21.76
N ALA A 139 -10.67 6.93 -21.22
CA ALA A 139 -11.55 7.24 -20.09
C ALA A 139 -13.01 6.80 -20.31
N LEU A 140 -13.58 7.06 -21.49
CA LEU A 140 -14.96 6.65 -21.84
C LEU A 140 -15.13 5.13 -21.90
N TYR A 141 -14.10 4.39 -22.33
CA TYR A 141 -14.13 2.94 -22.32
C TYR A 141 -14.06 2.40 -20.88
N ILE A 142 -13.20 2.97 -20.06
CA ILE A 142 -13.06 2.63 -18.64
C ILE A 142 -14.37 2.87 -17.88
N GLU A 143 -15.07 3.97 -18.15
CA GLU A 143 -16.38 4.29 -17.57
C GLU A 143 -17.48 3.29 -17.95
N SER A 144 -17.32 2.58 -19.08
CA SER A 144 -18.28 1.58 -19.56
C SER A 144 -18.09 0.17 -19.00
N LEU A 145 -17.02 -0.08 -18.23
CA LEU A 145 -16.68 -1.38 -17.63
C LEU A 145 -17.39 -1.61 -16.30
#